data_AF-A0A5D3D7C3-F1
#
_entry.id   AF-A0A5D3D7C3-F1
#
_cell.length_a   1.000
_cell.length_b   1.000
_cell.length_c   1.000
_cell.angle_alpha   90.00
_cell.angle_beta   90.00
_cell.angle_gamma   90.00
#
_symmetry.space_group_name_H-M   'P 1'
#
loop_
_entity.id
_entity.type
_entity.pdbx_description
1 polymer ?
#
loop_
_entity_poly.entity_id
_entity_poly.type
_entity_poly.pdbx_seq_one_letter_code
_entity_poly.pdbx_strand_id
1 'polypeptide(L)'
;MHGVQWPPLMQALADRFPSPMLRITATGLDLNFLHKTGDRLSKFAQSLGLRFQFHPLLLLHDRDHHRVIPAALTLFPDEALAVNCVLYLHRLMKDEVRALLNKIKALNPKVVTIAEKEANFNHPLFMQRFVEALNHYTSIFDSLEATLPPNSRERLAVEQVWFGREINDIVSGEANKKKQHYAERYESWEIMLKSLGFSNIPLSPFALSQAKLLLRLHYPSEGYHLQILHDSLFLGWQNQPLFSVSSWH
;
A
#
# COMPACT_ATOMS: atom_id res chain seq x y z
N MET A 1 -7.89 4.88 -5.98
CA MET A 1 -8.20 3.77 -5.05
C MET A 1 -9.66 3.83 -4.65
N HIS A 2 -10.47 2.81 -4.94
CA HIS A 2 -11.94 2.80 -4.77
C HIS A 2 -12.46 2.80 -3.31
N GLY A 3 -11.58 2.95 -2.31
CA GLY A 3 -11.94 2.99 -0.89
C GLY A 3 -12.22 1.63 -0.24
N VAL A 4 -11.99 0.51 -0.94
CA VAL A 4 -12.33 -0.85 -0.48
C VAL A 4 -11.59 -1.33 0.78
N GLN A 5 -10.50 -0.67 1.16
CA GLN A 5 -9.76 -0.97 2.40
C GLN A 5 -10.54 -0.57 3.67
N TRP A 6 -11.39 0.45 3.57
CA TRP A 6 -11.97 1.12 4.74
C TRP A 6 -13.24 0.46 5.32
N PRO A 7 -14.14 -0.17 4.53
CA PRO A 7 -15.33 -0.81 5.08
C PRO A 7 -15.07 -1.84 6.20
N PRO A 8 -14.09 -2.76 6.10
CA PRO A 8 -13.80 -3.68 7.20
C PRO A 8 -13.34 -2.97 8.48
N LEU A 9 -12.56 -1.89 8.35
CA LEU A 9 -12.14 -1.06 9.48
C LEU A 9 -13.34 -0.33 10.11
N MET A 10 -14.22 0.24 9.28
CA MET A 10 -15.44 0.91 9.75
C MET A 10 -16.34 -0.03 10.54
N GLN A 11 -16.53 -1.26 10.06
CA GLN A 11 -17.28 -2.29 10.79
C GLN A 11 -16.63 -2.56 12.16
N ALA A 12 -15.33 -2.84 12.18
CA ALA A 12 -14.60 -3.13 13.41
C ALA A 12 -14.59 -1.96 14.41
N LEU A 13 -14.72 -0.71 13.95
CA LEU A 13 -14.86 0.46 14.81
C LEU A 13 -16.29 0.68 15.29
N ALA A 14 -17.28 0.42 14.45
CA ALA A 14 -18.70 0.51 14.81
C ALA A 14 -19.05 -0.49 15.93
N ASP A 15 -18.42 -1.66 15.94
CA ASP A 15 -18.64 -2.72 16.94
C ASP A 15 -17.99 -2.41 18.32
N ARG A 16 -17.22 -1.32 18.45
CA ARG A 16 -16.61 -0.92 19.74
C ARG A 16 -17.56 -0.05 20.57
N PHE A 17 -17.47 -0.16 21.89
CA PHE A 17 -18.19 0.71 22.82
C PHE A 17 -17.23 1.49 23.73
N PRO A 18 -17.28 2.84 23.77
CA PRO A 18 -18.05 3.70 22.85
C PRO A 18 -17.48 3.67 21.43
N SER A 19 -18.35 3.83 20.43
CA SER A 19 -17.93 3.89 19.01
C SER A 19 -17.18 5.21 18.74
N PRO A 20 -15.93 5.15 18.23
CA PRO A 20 -15.16 6.34 17.94
C PRO A 20 -15.69 7.04 16.69
N MET A 21 -15.39 8.32 16.56
CA MET A 21 -15.54 9.02 15.29
C MET A 21 -14.36 8.68 14.38
N LEU A 22 -14.64 8.40 13.11
CA LEU A 22 -13.61 8.13 12.09
C LEU A 22 -13.50 9.30 11.12
N ARG A 23 -12.29 9.82 10.95
CA ARG A 23 -11.95 10.83 9.94
C ARG A 23 -10.92 10.28 8.98
N ILE A 24 -11.21 10.31 7.68
CA ILE A 24 -10.28 9.87 6.63
C ILE A 24 -9.90 11.09 5.78
N THR A 25 -8.61 11.38 5.71
CA THR A 25 -8.04 12.24 4.67
C THR A 25 -7.47 11.37 3.56
N ALA A 26 -8.05 11.45 2.36
CA ALA A 26 -7.67 10.62 1.24
C ALA A 26 -6.97 11.43 0.17
N THR A 27 -5.76 11.01 -0.20
CA THR A 27 -4.94 11.68 -1.20
C THR A 27 -5.14 11.06 -2.59
N GLY A 28 -5.18 11.87 -3.65
CA GLY A 28 -5.30 11.37 -5.02
C GLY A 28 -5.10 12.44 -6.09
N LEU A 29 -5.01 11.99 -7.34
CA LEU A 29 -4.79 12.86 -8.51
C LEU A 29 -6.10 13.31 -9.21
N ASP A 30 -7.23 12.70 -8.85
CA ASP A 30 -8.54 13.00 -9.43
C ASP A 30 -9.55 13.30 -8.32
N LEU A 31 -9.94 14.56 -8.22
CA LEU A 31 -10.87 15.05 -7.21
C LEU A 31 -12.28 14.45 -7.37
N ASN A 32 -12.75 14.25 -8.61
CA ASN A 32 -14.07 13.64 -8.85
C ASN A 32 -14.08 12.19 -8.36
N PHE A 33 -12.99 11.47 -8.59
CA PHE A 33 -12.83 10.11 -8.10
C PHE A 33 -12.77 10.06 -6.57
N LEU A 34 -12.08 11.01 -5.92
CA LEU A 34 -12.04 11.12 -4.46
C LEU A 34 -13.43 11.42 -3.87
N HIS A 35 -14.19 12.35 -4.45
CA HIS A 35 -15.56 12.64 -4.01
C HIS A 35 -16.47 11.41 -4.12
N LYS A 36 -16.46 10.73 -5.28
CA LYS A 36 -17.23 9.47 -5.45
C LYS A 36 -16.83 8.39 -4.46
N THR A 37 -15.58 8.37 -4.01
CA THR A 37 -15.12 7.44 -2.97
C THR A 37 -15.64 7.85 -1.60
N GLY A 38 -15.53 9.14 -1.25
CA GLY A 38 -16.06 9.72 -0.02
C GLY A 38 -17.57 9.50 0.14
N ASP A 39 -18.35 9.66 -0.93
CA ASP A 39 -19.80 9.44 -0.92
C ASP A 39 -20.16 7.98 -0.59
N ARG A 40 -19.45 7.01 -1.18
CA ARG A 40 -19.67 5.58 -0.90
C ARG A 40 -19.34 5.25 0.54
N LEU A 41 -18.20 5.74 1.03
CA LEU A 41 -17.75 5.52 2.41
C LEU A 41 -18.70 6.18 3.42
N SER A 42 -19.22 7.37 3.11
CA SER A 42 -20.17 8.07 3.96
C SER A 42 -21.51 7.33 4.06
N LYS A 43 -22.03 6.83 2.94
CA LYS A 43 -23.23 5.99 2.93
C LYS A 43 -23.04 4.70 3.73
N PHE A 44 -21.87 4.06 3.60
CA PHE A 44 -21.56 2.85 4.36
C PHE A 44 -21.46 3.13 5.86
N ALA A 45 -20.73 4.18 6.27
CA ALA A 45 -20.64 4.59 7.66
C ALA A 45 -22.02 4.91 8.27
N GLN A 46 -22.91 5.58 7.51
CA GLN A 46 -24.28 5.85 7.92
C GLN A 46 -25.06 4.56 8.19
N SER A 47 -24.91 3.53 7.35
CA SER A 47 -25.56 2.22 7.55
C SER A 47 -25.11 1.49 8.81
N LEU A 48 -23.92 1.83 9.33
CA LEU A 48 -23.36 1.29 10.57
C LEU A 48 -23.65 2.17 11.81
N GLY A 49 -24.27 3.35 11.63
CA GLY A 49 -24.38 4.35 12.70
C GLY A 49 -23.03 4.94 13.15
N LEU A 50 -21.97 4.79 12.34
CA LEU A 50 -20.62 5.29 12.65
C LEU A 50 -20.51 6.78 12.32
N ARG A 51 -20.05 7.58 13.29
CA ARG A 51 -19.73 9.00 13.04
C ARG A 51 -18.51 9.09 12.11
N PHE A 52 -18.69 9.67 10.94
CA PHE A 52 -17.68 9.64 9.88
C PHE A 52 -17.51 10.98 9.16
N GLN A 53 -16.26 11.30 8.81
CA GLN A 53 -15.90 12.43 7.95
C GLN A 53 -14.86 12.03 6.90
N PHE A 54 -15.04 12.50 5.67
CA PHE A 54 -14.11 12.28 4.56
C PHE A 54 -13.58 13.60 4.01
N HIS A 55 -12.26 13.72 3.94
CA HIS A 55 -11.56 14.90 3.46
C HIS A 55 -10.73 14.54 2.22
N PRO A 56 -11.16 14.91 1.00
CA PRO A 56 -10.37 14.70 -0.20
C PRO A 56 -9.20 15.69 -0.24
N LEU A 57 -7.99 15.18 -0.48
CA LEU A 57 -6.79 15.98 -0.68
C LEU A 57 -6.25 15.74 -2.10
N LEU A 58 -6.48 16.71 -2.98
CA LEU A 58 -5.96 16.67 -4.35
C LEU A 58 -4.45 16.93 -4.35
N LEU A 59 -3.72 16.05 -5.00
CA LEU A 59 -2.29 16.18 -5.24
C LEU A 59 -2.11 16.55 -6.71
N LEU A 60 -1.67 17.78 -6.97
CA LEU A 60 -1.57 18.31 -8.34
C LEU A 60 -0.40 17.68 -9.12
N HIS A 61 0.65 17.27 -8.42
CA HIS A 61 1.79 16.56 -8.99
C HIS A 61 2.26 15.44 -8.06
N ASP A 62 2.86 14.41 -8.66
CA ASP A 62 3.52 13.29 -7.95
C ASP A 62 4.72 13.75 -7.08
N ARG A 63 5.02 15.05 -7.00
CA ARG A 63 6.15 15.63 -6.23
C ARG A 63 5.73 16.56 -5.10
N ASP A 64 4.47 16.99 -5.07
CA ASP A 64 3.99 17.98 -4.10
C ASP A 64 3.64 17.37 -2.74
N HIS A 65 3.70 16.04 -2.61
CA HIS A 65 3.20 15.28 -1.46
C HIS A 65 3.81 15.71 -0.14
N HIS A 66 5.14 15.86 -0.10
CA HIS A 66 5.84 16.25 1.12
C HIS A 66 5.49 17.69 1.53
N ARG A 67 5.04 18.57 0.64
CA ARG A 67 4.65 19.95 0.98
C ARG A 67 3.18 20.04 1.35
N VAL A 68 2.32 19.40 0.56
CA VAL A 68 0.86 19.53 0.63
C VAL A 68 0.28 18.71 1.78
N ILE A 69 0.72 17.46 1.97
CA ILE A 69 0.09 16.56 2.94
C ILE A 69 0.18 17.13 4.36
N PRO A 70 1.36 17.49 4.90
CA PRO A 70 1.45 17.93 6.29
C PRO A 70 0.80 19.28 6.54
N ALA A 71 0.79 20.17 5.54
CA ALA A 71 0.17 21.49 5.65
C ALA A 71 -1.37 21.43 5.57
N ALA A 72 -1.93 20.42 4.89
CA ALA A 72 -3.37 20.25 4.73
C ALA A 72 -4.03 19.40 5.83
N LEU A 73 -3.23 18.78 6.70
CA LEU A 73 -3.74 17.96 7.79
C LEU A 73 -4.04 18.82 9.03
N THR A 74 -5.32 19.04 9.29
CA THR A 74 -5.78 19.52 10.59
C THR A 74 -5.81 18.34 11.55
N LEU A 75 -5.05 18.41 12.65
CA LEU A 75 -5.07 17.44 13.74
C LEU A 75 -5.78 18.05 14.94
N PHE A 76 -6.70 17.30 15.55
CA PHE A 76 -7.37 17.72 16.77
C PHE A 76 -6.71 17.05 18.00
N PRO A 77 -6.63 17.73 19.16
CA PRO A 77 -5.90 17.22 20.34
C PRO A 77 -6.31 15.81 20.82
N ASP A 78 -7.58 15.44 20.63
CA ASP A 78 -8.13 14.16 21.10
C ASP A 78 -8.15 13.05 20.04
N GLU A 79 -7.49 13.26 18.90
CA GLU A 79 -7.45 12.29 17.80
C GLU A 79 -6.20 11.40 17.84
N ALA A 80 -6.39 10.11 17.52
CA ALA A 80 -5.30 9.21 17.20
C ALA A 80 -5.05 9.21 15.68
N LEU A 81 -3.86 9.64 15.26
CA LEU A 81 -3.47 9.63 13.86
C LEU A 81 -2.92 8.25 13.45
N ALA A 82 -3.48 7.68 12.38
CA ALA A 82 -2.91 6.54 11.66
C ALA A 82 -2.61 6.95 10.22
N VAL A 83 -1.44 6.58 9.70
CA VAL A 83 -1.06 6.83 8.31
C VAL A 83 -0.93 5.50 7.59
N ASN A 84 -1.50 5.38 6.40
CA ASN A 84 -1.50 4.12 5.64
C ASN A 84 -1.00 4.36 4.21
N CYS A 85 0.11 3.72 3.88
CA CYS A 85 0.77 3.79 2.58
C CYS A 85 0.73 2.42 1.91
N VAL A 86 -0.16 2.24 0.93
CA VAL A 86 -0.28 0.98 0.18
C VAL A 86 0.15 1.21 -1.25
N LEU A 87 1.23 0.54 -1.66
CA LEU A 87 1.80 0.58 -3.01
C LEU A 87 1.98 2.01 -3.51
N TYR A 88 2.63 2.85 -2.69
CA TYR A 88 2.67 4.29 -2.90
C TYR A 88 4.07 4.88 -2.77
N LEU A 89 4.84 4.50 -1.75
CA LEU A 89 6.14 5.10 -1.48
C LEU A 89 7.13 4.81 -2.61
N HIS A 90 7.03 3.63 -3.23
CA HIS A 90 7.84 3.27 -4.40
C HIS A 90 7.63 4.19 -5.61
N ARG A 91 6.59 5.04 -5.63
CA ARG A 91 6.37 5.97 -6.73
C ARG A 91 7.15 7.27 -6.60
N LEU A 92 7.70 7.54 -5.43
CA LEU A 92 8.36 8.79 -5.10
C LEU A 92 9.87 8.64 -5.19
N MET A 93 10.57 9.76 -5.41
CA MET A 93 12.03 9.73 -5.35
C MET A 93 12.53 9.48 -3.92
N LYS A 94 13.69 8.84 -3.74
CA LYS A 94 14.24 8.53 -2.40
C LYS A 94 14.27 9.73 -1.45
N ASP A 95 14.68 10.89 -1.94
CA ASP A 95 14.72 12.12 -1.13
C ASP A 95 13.30 12.63 -0.79
N GLU A 96 12.34 12.46 -1.70
CA GLU A 96 10.92 12.82 -1.48
C GLU A 96 10.27 11.88 -0.46
N VAL A 97 10.56 10.58 -0.51
CA VAL A 97 10.16 9.60 0.51
C VAL A 97 10.70 10.01 1.87
N ARG A 98 12.01 10.30 1.98
CA ARG A 98 12.62 10.72 3.26
C ARG A 98 12.00 12.01 3.78
N ALA A 99 11.76 13.00 2.91
CA ALA A 99 11.11 14.25 3.30
C ALA A 99 9.68 14.03 3.78
N LEU A 100 8.90 13.18 3.09
CA LEU A 100 7.53 12.83 3.48
C LEU A 100 7.50 12.10 4.82
N LEU A 101 8.32 11.05 4.98
CA LEU A 101 8.39 10.25 6.21
C LEU A 101 8.84 11.08 7.42
N ASN A 102 9.80 11.98 7.25
CA ASN A 102 10.19 12.93 8.31
C ASN A 102 9.02 13.80 8.77
N LYS A 103 8.22 14.31 7.83
CA LYS A 103 7.05 15.12 8.18
C LYS A 103 5.94 14.28 8.79
N ILE A 104 5.72 13.06 8.30
CA ILE A 104 4.80 12.11 8.94
C ILE A 104 5.23 11.85 10.38
N LYS A 105 6.52 11.59 10.63
CA LYS A 105 7.06 11.37 11.98
C LYS A 105 6.80 12.58 12.90
N ALA A 106 6.98 13.79 12.37
CA ALA A 106 6.72 15.03 13.11
C ALA A 106 5.24 15.22 13.50
N LEU A 107 4.31 14.58 12.80
CA LEU A 107 2.88 14.55 13.17
C LEU A 107 2.58 13.56 14.32
N ASN A 108 3.58 12.81 14.79
CA ASN A 108 3.48 11.84 15.88
C ASN A 108 2.31 10.83 15.74
N PRO A 109 2.21 10.10 14.60
CA PRO A 109 1.16 9.12 14.39
C PRO A 109 1.29 7.96 15.39
N LYS A 110 0.15 7.38 15.77
CA LYS A 110 0.11 6.15 16.59
C LYS A 110 0.56 4.93 15.80
N VAL A 111 0.36 4.95 14.49
CA VAL A 111 0.85 3.90 13.59
C VAL A 111 1.01 4.43 12.17
N VAL A 112 2.05 3.99 11.50
CA VAL A 112 2.24 4.09 10.05
C VAL A 112 2.27 2.68 9.48
N THR A 113 1.32 2.33 8.62
CA THR A 113 1.31 1.04 7.91
C THR A 113 1.86 1.22 6.50
N ILE A 114 2.78 0.34 6.10
CA ILE A 114 3.41 0.36 4.79
C ILE A 114 3.23 -1.00 4.15
N ALA A 115 2.65 -1.03 2.95
CA ALA A 115 2.55 -2.22 2.11
C ALA A 115 3.22 -1.95 0.77
N GLU A 116 4.28 -2.69 0.45
CA GLU A 116 5.09 -2.49 -0.76
C GLU A 116 5.40 -3.80 -1.47
N LYS A 117 5.85 -3.70 -2.73
CA LYS A 117 6.31 -4.85 -3.52
C LYS A 117 7.64 -5.35 -2.99
N GLU A 118 7.80 -6.66 -2.98
CA GLU A 118 9.05 -7.31 -2.58
C GLU A 118 9.91 -7.61 -3.81
N ALA A 119 10.43 -6.54 -4.43
CA ALA A 119 11.30 -6.63 -5.60
C ALA A 119 12.23 -5.42 -5.69
N ASN A 120 13.46 -5.62 -6.18
CA ASN A 120 14.41 -4.53 -6.40
C ASN A 120 14.53 -4.13 -7.87
N PHE A 121 13.68 -3.19 -8.30
CA PHE A 121 13.71 -2.66 -9.67
C PHE A 121 14.63 -1.45 -9.83
N ASN A 122 15.41 -1.10 -8.80
CA ASN A 122 16.27 0.08 -8.80
C ASN A 122 17.76 -0.25 -8.96
N HIS A 123 18.10 -1.48 -9.35
CA HIS A 123 19.49 -1.86 -9.56
C HIS A 123 20.13 -1.04 -10.70
N PRO A 124 21.36 -0.51 -10.60
CA PRO A 124 21.97 0.32 -11.65
C PRO A 124 22.16 -0.42 -12.98
N LEU A 125 22.49 -1.71 -12.92
CA LEU A 125 22.66 -2.57 -14.10
C LEU A 125 21.31 -3.04 -14.66
N PHE A 126 21.07 -2.79 -15.95
CA PHE A 126 19.85 -3.22 -16.65
C PHE A 126 19.58 -4.71 -16.51
N MET A 127 20.58 -5.56 -16.77
CA MET A 127 20.41 -7.01 -16.71
C MET A 127 19.92 -7.50 -15.35
N GLN A 128 20.36 -6.87 -14.26
CA GLN A 128 19.90 -7.22 -12.91
C GLN A 128 18.44 -6.80 -12.69
N ARG A 129 18.05 -5.60 -13.14
CA ARG A 129 16.63 -5.17 -13.11
C ARG A 129 15.74 -6.09 -13.95
N PHE A 130 16.21 -6.45 -15.14
CA PHE A 130 15.48 -7.32 -16.05
C PHE A 130 15.23 -8.70 -15.44
N VAL A 131 16.27 -9.34 -14.89
CA VAL A 131 16.15 -10.65 -14.24
C VAL A 131 15.25 -10.58 -13.01
N GLU A 132 15.39 -9.56 -12.17
CA GLU A 132 14.51 -9.36 -11.02
C GLU A 132 13.04 -9.20 -11.43
N ALA A 133 12.78 -8.35 -12.44
CA ALA A 133 11.43 -8.14 -12.97
C ALA A 133 10.85 -9.41 -13.59
N LEU A 134 11.64 -10.14 -14.37
CA LEU A 134 11.22 -11.41 -14.95
C LEU A 134 10.79 -12.39 -13.85
N ASN A 135 11.63 -12.60 -12.83
CA ASN A 135 11.31 -13.51 -11.73
C ASN A 135 10.06 -13.08 -10.95
N HIS A 136 9.94 -11.78 -10.64
CA HIS A 136 8.80 -11.24 -9.90
C HIS A 136 7.50 -11.38 -10.71
N TYR A 137 7.48 -10.94 -11.97
CA TYR A 137 6.28 -11.00 -12.79
C TYR A 137 5.94 -12.42 -13.24
N THR A 138 6.91 -13.32 -13.44
CA THR A 138 6.61 -14.75 -13.61
C THR A 138 5.82 -15.27 -12.41
N SER A 139 6.26 -14.98 -11.19
CA SER A 139 5.56 -15.42 -9.98
C SER A 139 4.15 -14.84 -9.86
N ILE A 140 3.97 -13.58 -10.24
CA ILE A 140 2.65 -12.92 -10.27
C ILE A 140 1.73 -13.55 -11.34
N PHE A 141 2.23 -13.79 -12.55
CA PHE A 141 1.44 -14.36 -13.63
C PHE A 141 1.06 -15.82 -13.35
N ASP A 142 1.98 -16.61 -12.80
CA ASP A 142 1.73 -17.97 -12.33
C ASP A 142 0.64 -17.98 -11.24
N SER A 143 0.67 -17.02 -10.31
CA SER A 143 -0.34 -16.92 -9.26
C SER A 143 -1.72 -16.55 -9.80
N LEU A 144 -1.80 -15.66 -10.80
CA LEU A 144 -3.05 -15.34 -11.49
C LEU A 144 -3.57 -16.54 -12.28
N GLU A 145 -2.69 -17.28 -12.95
CA GLU A 145 -3.08 -18.47 -13.71
C GLU A 145 -3.67 -19.56 -12.82
N ALA A 146 -3.05 -19.80 -11.67
CA ALA A 146 -3.51 -20.80 -10.73
C ALA A 146 -4.81 -20.42 -9.99
N THR A 147 -5.18 -19.13 -9.95
CA THR A 147 -6.31 -18.66 -9.12
C THR A 147 -7.46 -18.04 -9.88
N LEU A 148 -7.28 -17.68 -11.16
CA LEU A 148 -8.31 -17.05 -11.99
C LEU A 148 -8.64 -17.86 -13.24
N PRO A 149 -9.88 -17.80 -13.74
CA PRO A 149 -10.24 -18.48 -14.98
C PRO A 149 -9.37 -18.04 -16.18
N PRO A 150 -8.97 -18.97 -17.08
CA PRO A 150 -8.11 -18.65 -18.23
C PRO A 150 -8.67 -17.55 -19.16
N ASN A 151 -10.00 -17.46 -19.27
CA ASN A 151 -10.68 -16.50 -20.13
C ASN A 151 -11.20 -15.26 -19.36
N SER A 152 -10.70 -14.99 -18.15
CA SER A 152 -11.10 -13.81 -17.38
C SER A 152 -10.62 -12.54 -18.08
N ARG A 153 -11.58 -11.67 -18.44
CA ARG A 153 -11.28 -10.35 -19.04
C ARG A 153 -10.61 -9.43 -18.03
N GLU A 154 -10.96 -9.59 -16.75
CA GLU A 154 -10.39 -8.83 -15.63
C GLU A 154 -8.92 -9.21 -15.44
N ARG A 155 -8.58 -10.50 -15.50
CA ARG A 155 -7.20 -11.00 -15.49
C ARG A 155 -6.40 -10.36 -16.62
N LEU A 156 -6.88 -10.47 -17.86
CA LEU A 156 -6.20 -9.89 -19.03
C LEU A 156 -6.02 -8.37 -18.90
N ALA A 157 -7.02 -7.65 -18.37
CA ALA A 157 -6.91 -6.22 -18.14
C ALA A 157 -5.83 -5.88 -17.11
N VAL A 158 -5.71 -6.65 -16.03
CA VAL A 158 -4.63 -6.47 -15.03
C VAL A 158 -3.26 -6.75 -15.64
N GLU A 159 -3.11 -7.89 -16.32
CA GLU A 159 -1.86 -8.30 -16.95
C GLU A 159 -1.38 -7.29 -17.99
N GLN A 160 -2.26 -6.83 -18.89
CA GLN A 160 -1.88 -5.94 -19.99
C GLN A 160 -1.76 -4.47 -19.57
N VAL A 161 -2.72 -3.96 -18.79
CA VAL A 161 -2.80 -2.51 -18.52
C VAL A 161 -1.96 -2.12 -17.32
N TRP A 162 -1.89 -2.96 -16.29
CA TRP A 162 -1.15 -2.64 -15.07
C TRP A 162 0.26 -3.21 -15.13
N PHE A 163 0.40 -4.53 -15.16
CA PHE A 163 1.73 -5.15 -15.14
C PHE A 163 2.51 -4.91 -16.43
N GLY A 164 1.85 -4.94 -17.60
CA GLY A 164 2.49 -4.61 -18.87
C GLY A 164 3.12 -3.21 -18.91
N ARG A 165 2.49 -2.21 -18.27
CA ARG A 165 3.07 -0.86 -18.15
C ARG A 165 4.28 -0.85 -17.24
N GLU A 166 4.20 -1.49 -16.08
CA GLU A 166 5.31 -1.56 -15.13
C GLU A 166 6.53 -2.32 -15.72
N ILE A 167 6.28 -3.45 -16.39
CA ILE A 167 7.31 -4.20 -17.11
C ILE A 167 7.94 -3.33 -18.20
N ASN A 168 7.13 -2.64 -19.01
CA ASN A 168 7.65 -1.76 -20.04
C ASN A 168 8.50 -0.63 -19.45
N ASP A 169 8.08 -0.03 -18.33
CA ASP A 169 8.85 1.03 -17.65
C ASP A 169 10.19 0.51 -17.12
N ILE A 170 10.28 -0.75 -16.66
CA ILE A 170 11.52 -1.37 -16.20
C ILE A 170 12.44 -1.71 -17.37
N VAL A 171 11.89 -2.27 -18.45
CA VAL A 171 12.66 -2.84 -19.59
C VAL A 171 13.11 -1.76 -20.59
N SER A 172 12.31 -0.73 -20.83
CA SER A 172 12.58 0.32 -21.83
C SER A 172 13.70 1.31 -21.47
N GLY A 173 14.58 0.93 -20.53
CA GLY A 173 15.69 1.69 -19.96
C GLY A 173 16.17 2.93 -20.72
N GLU A 174 16.27 4.05 -19.98
CA GLU A 174 17.03 5.29 -20.25
C GLU A 174 16.28 6.53 -20.76
N ALA A 175 15.10 6.45 -21.37
CA ALA A 175 14.40 7.67 -21.84
C ALA A 175 13.67 8.47 -20.73
N ASN A 176 13.48 7.90 -19.54
CA ASN A 176 12.65 8.47 -18.46
C ASN A 176 13.35 8.54 -17.10
N LYS A 177 14.62 8.94 -17.05
CA LYS A 177 15.39 9.20 -15.79
C LYS A 177 14.68 10.12 -14.77
N LYS A 178 13.60 10.80 -15.16
CA LYS A 178 12.78 11.67 -14.28
C LYS A 178 11.71 10.92 -13.47
N LYS A 179 11.51 9.61 -13.68
CA LYS A 179 10.47 8.78 -13.03
C LYS A 179 11.04 7.45 -12.51
N GLN A 180 12.17 7.47 -11.80
CA GLN A 180 12.63 6.23 -11.16
C GLN A 180 11.64 5.86 -10.05
N HIS A 181 10.84 4.84 -10.31
CA HIS A 181 9.95 4.20 -9.35
C HIS A 181 10.81 3.27 -8.47
N TYR A 182 10.96 3.63 -7.20
CA TYR A 182 11.73 2.95 -6.16
C TYR A 182 10.99 1.73 -5.61
N ALA A 183 10.82 0.68 -6.40
CA ALA A 183 10.56 -0.63 -5.80
C ALA A 183 11.88 -1.13 -5.20
N GLU A 184 11.99 -1.07 -3.88
CA GLU A 184 13.06 -1.67 -3.09
C GLU A 184 12.46 -2.77 -2.20
N ARG A 185 13.30 -3.73 -1.80
CA ARG A 185 12.93 -4.80 -0.87
C ARG A 185 12.73 -4.27 0.56
N TYR A 186 12.03 -5.04 1.38
CA TYR A 186 11.69 -4.66 2.76
C TYR A 186 12.91 -4.18 3.56
N GLU A 187 14.07 -4.82 3.44
CA GLU A 187 15.26 -4.47 4.21
C GLU A 187 15.70 -3.01 3.97
N SER A 188 15.58 -2.51 2.74
CA SER A 188 15.89 -1.12 2.44
C SER A 188 14.89 -0.16 3.07
N TRP A 189 13.60 -0.50 3.04
CA TRP A 189 12.55 0.28 3.70
C TRP A 189 12.76 0.33 5.21
N GLU A 190 13.09 -0.81 5.82
CA GLU A 190 13.37 -0.93 7.25
C GLU A 190 14.58 -0.06 7.66
N ILE A 191 15.69 -0.15 6.93
CA ILE A 191 16.88 0.69 7.20
C ILE A 191 16.51 2.17 7.10
N MET A 192 15.75 2.57 6.08
CA MET A 192 15.34 3.95 5.89
C MET A 192 14.46 4.43 7.05
N LEU A 193 13.43 3.69 7.41
CA LEU A 193 12.49 4.05 8.47
C LEU A 193 13.19 4.15 9.83
N LYS A 194 14.04 3.17 10.17
CA LYS A 194 14.86 3.21 11.38
C LYS A 194 15.79 4.44 11.40
N SER A 195 16.40 4.80 10.26
CA SER A 195 17.23 6.01 10.16
C SER A 195 16.47 7.33 10.37
N LEU A 196 15.15 7.30 10.24
CA LEU A 196 14.26 8.45 10.46
C LEU A 196 13.57 8.40 11.84
N GLY A 197 13.99 7.48 12.72
CA GLY A 197 13.48 7.35 14.08
C GLY A 197 12.16 6.59 14.21
N PHE A 198 11.73 5.87 13.17
CA PHE A 198 10.62 4.93 13.28
C PHE A 198 11.06 3.63 13.94
N SER A 199 10.18 3.04 14.74
CA SER A 199 10.35 1.70 15.31
C SER A 199 9.30 0.76 14.75
N ASN A 200 9.70 -0.45 14.35
CA ASN A 200 8.77 -1.47 13.86
C ASN A 200 7.86 -1.93 15.00
N ILE A 201 6.58 -2.14 14.69
CA ILE A 201 5.56 -2.65 15.60
C ILE A 201 5.17 -4.07 15.14
N PRO A 202 5.34 -5.09 15.99
CA PRO A 202 4.90 -6.44 15.70
C PRO A 202 3.43 -6.51 15.31
N LEU A 203 3.16 -7.18 14.19
CA LEU A 203 1.80 -7.47 13.78
C LEU A 203 1.12 -8.39 14.78
N SER A 204 -0.18 -8.16 15.00
CA SER A 204 -1.00 -9.02 15.84
C SER A 204 -1.04 -10.46 15.27
N PRO A 205 -0.96 -11.50 16.12
CA PRO A 205 -1.18 -12.88 15.67
C PRO A 205 -2.53 -13.10 14.96
N PHE A 206 -3.53 -12.27 15.27
CA PHE A 206 -4.83 -12.29 14.58
C PHE A 206 -4.74 -11.79 13.13
N ALA A 207 -3.82 -10.86 12.83
CA ALA A 207 -3.62 -10.36 11.47
C ALA A 207 -3.14 -11.47 10.52
N LEU A 208 -2.19 -12.29 10.97
CA LEU A 208 -1.72 -13.45 10.21
C LEU A 208 -2.86 -14.47 10.01
N SER A 209 -3.64 -14.74 11.05
CA SER A 209 -4.79 -15.66 10.97
C SER A 209 -5.86 -15.17 9.99
N GLN A 210 -6.16 -13.86 9.99
CA GLN A 210 -7.10 -13.26 9.04
C GLN A 210 -6.58 -13.32 7.60
N ALA A 211 -5.30 -13.04 7.39
CA ALA A 211 -4.69 -13.15 6.06
C ALA A 211 -4.73 -14.59 5.52
N LYS A 212 -4.43 -15.59 6.37
CA LYS A 212 -4.54 -17.02 6.02
C LYS A 212 -5.99 -17.40 5.67
N LEU A 213 -6.95 -16.92 6.46
CA LEU A 213 -8.37 -17.19 6.20
C LEU A 213 -8.82 -16.59 4.86
N LEU A 214 -8.40 -15.37 4.54
CA LEU A 214 -8.72 -14.70 3.28
C LEU A 214 -8.19 -15.48 2.07
N LEU A 215 -6.93 -15.94 2.13
CA LEU A 215 -6.36 -16.78 1.07
C LEU A 215 -7.16 -18.08 0.90
N ARG A 216 -7.46 -18.77 2.02
CA ARG A 216 -8.21 -20.03 1.98
C ARG A 216 -9.62 -19.89 1.39
N LEU A 217 -10.30 -18.78 1.65
CA LEU A 217 -11.69 -18.57 1.22
C LEU A 217 -11.81 -18.07 -0.23
N HIS A 218 -10.87 -17.24 -0.68
CA HIS A 218 -11.01 -16.52 -1.95
C HIS A 218 -9.98 -16.90 -3.01
N TYR A 219 -8.86 -17.50 -2.60
CA TYR A 219 -7.75 -17.87 -3.47
C TYR A 219 -7.22 -19.26 -3.09
N PRO A 220 -8.07 -20.32 -3.13
CA PRO A 220 -7.70 -21.66 -2.67
C PRO A 220 -6.67 -22.28 -3.63
N SER A 221 -5.42 -21.90 -3.44
CA SER A 221 -4.25 -22.42 -4.15
C SER A 221 -3.13 -22.62 -3.14
N GLU A 222 -2.50 -23.78 -3.23
CA GLU A 222 -1.33 -24.14 -2.41
C GLU A 222 -0.09 -23.32 -2.74
N GLY A 223 -0.14 -22.47 -3.78
CA GLY A 223 0.98 -21.62 -4.15
C GLY A 223 1.14 -20.38 -3.25
N TYR A 224 0.07 -19.85 -2.63
CA TYR A 224 0.23 -18.66 -1.78
C TYR A 224 0.77 -19.02 -0.39
N HIS A 225 1.79 -18.28 0.04
CA HIS A 225 2.43 -18.45 1.34
C HIS A 225 2.44 -17.13 2.12
N LEU A 226 2.24 -17.24 3.44
CA LEU A 226 2.31 -16.12 4.36
C LEU A 226 3.36 -16.40 5.44
N GLN A 227 4.27 -15.44 5.62
CA GLN A 227 5.33 -15.53 6.61
C GLN A 227 5.42 -14.25 7.44
N ILE A 228 5.77 -14.38 8.72
CA ILE A 228 6.20 -13.24 9.54
C ILE A 228 7.72 -13.26 9.62
N LEU A 229 8.36 -12.17 9.18
CA LEU A 229 9.80 -11.93 9.29
C LEU A 229 10.00 -10.49 9.74
N HIS A 230 10.94 -10.23 10.65
CA HIS A 230 11.20 -8.89 11.17
C HIS A 230 9.91 -8.17 11.60
N ASP A 231 9.06 -8.87 12.35
CA ASP A 231 7.79 -8.34 12.86
C ASP A 231 6.76 -7.89 11.79
N SER A 232 7.04 -8.22 10.52
CA SER A 232 6.29 -7.80 9.33
C SER A 232 5.78 -9.01 8.55
N LEU A 233 4.68 -8.85 7.81
CA LEU A 233 4.02 -9.90 7.06
C LEU A 233 4.46 -9.89 5.59
N PHE A 234 4.84 -11.04 5.08
CA PHE A 234 5.21 -11.26 3.70
C PHE A 234 4.18 -12.17 3.04
N LEU A 235 3.63 -11.72 1.91
CA LEU A 235 2.84 -12.53 1.00
C LEU A 235 3.74 -12.98 -0.14
N GLY A 236 3.83 -14.29 -0.36
CA GLY A 236 4.62 -14.89 -1.42
C GLY A 236 3.81 -15.85 -2.29
N TRP A 237 4.37 -16.14 -3.46
CA TRP A 237 3.94 -17.22 -4.34
C TRP A 237 5.07 -18.24 -4.46
N GLN A 238 4.79 -19.50 -4.10
CA GLN A 238 5.77 -20.55 -3.90
C GLN A 238 6.91 -20.05 -3.00
N ASN A 239 8.15 -20.03 -3.50
CA ASN A 239 9.33 -19.58 -2.77
C ASN A 239 9.68 -18.10 -3.02
N GLN A 240 8.83 -17.34 -3.72
CA GLN A 240 9.09 -15.95 -4.09
C GLN A 240 8.21 -14.99 -3.30
N PRO A 241 8.78 -14.13 -2.44
CA PRO A 241 8.07 -13.02 -1.84
C PRO A 241 7.53 -12.07 -2.92
N LEU A 242 6.29 -11.61 -2.76
CA LEU A 242 5.63 -10.69 -3.69
C LEU A 242 5.38 -9.33 -3.06
N PHE A 243 4.93 -9.31 -1.81
CA PHE A 243 4.59 -8.09 -1.09
C PHE A 243 4.97 -8.22 0.38
N SER A 244 5.36 -7.10 0.97
CA SER A 244 5.59 -6.96 2.42
C SER A 244 4.65 -5.93 3.02
N VAL A 245 4.19 -6.19 4.25
CA VAL A 245 3.31 -5.32 5.04
C VAL A 245 3.92 -5.15 6.43
N SER A 246 4.16 -3.91 6.83
CA SER A 246 4.81 -3.56 8.09
C SER A 246 4.09 -2.41 8.80
N SER A 247 4.28 -2.31 10.11
CA SER A 247 3.69 -1.27 10.96
C SER A 247 4.79 -0.56 11.75
N TRP A 248 4.68 0.77 11.93
CA TRP A 248 5.73 1.60 12.50
C TRP A 248 5.17 2.68 13.42
N HIS A 249 5.94 3.08 14.44
CA HIS A 249 5.66 4.22 15.32
C HIS A 249 6.77 5.27 15.25
#